data_AF-A0A946W6F1-F1
#
_entry.id   AF-A0A946W6F1-F1
#
_cell.length_a   1.000
_cell.length_b   1.000
_cell.length_c   1.000
_cell.angle_alpha   90.00
_cell.angle_beta   90.00
_cell.angle_gamma   90.00
#
_symmetry.space_group_name_H-M   'P 1'
#
loop_
_entity.id
_entity.type
_entity.pdbx_description
1 polymer ?
#
loop_
_entity_poly.entity_id
_entity_poly.type
_entity_poly.pdbx_seq_one_letter_code
_entity_poly.pdbx_strand_id
1 'polypeptide(L)'
;MDFYTKYFTLVILTLCVYQSRSQNVVFHGNNEEDIANSIVQYEDNFFIVGTTRKDHKRSTNYYVLQLHSNGSLKKEFVFGNTHYDIGKDIIVDEDGIYVLGQTWDGGYGNNDMFLHKLNHEGDKKWSEFYGGPNNELGHKFIKTKDGGFSMAGHNRSLDDFGDAYLVKSNSEGEIIWESHFGERYVDHGFDVIENSNGEFLLIGTMGGFFVANCCDFQNPDADIFIVKTNSLGEKIWEKTYGGDGHDWAKEIIAAPNGGYFVCGSTQSEGAGSFDFFLLKIDENGNQLWFKTYGGTDFDYGESLGLNKEQNLYILGSSASFSDNFKPDHYLIKTNLEGEIIWTKTFGGEGSDYSSALICTSDSGCVFTGTTSNGSLGNKDIVFYKISKTGEALVVSAIPPINDSIEQISVYPNPVQNKFSVFIETKINTNFQINIYNATGQKVYQQQVATNVRSWHQPKLNRGLYLYTIQNKNKVVFNGKLVFTN
;
A
#
# COMPACT_ATOMS: atom_id res chain seq x y z
N MET A 1 60.97 -8.49 -41.20
CA MET A 1 59.60 -8.43 -41.77
C MET A 1 58.71 -9.07 -40.73
N ASP A 2 58.39 -8.24 -39.75
CA ASP A 2 58.37 -8.59 -38.33
C ASP A 2 56.96 -8.56 -37.74
N PHE A 3 56.62 -9.60 -36.99
CA PHE A 3 56.29 -9.52 -35.57
C PHE A 3 55.47 -8.33 -35.05
N TYR A 4 54.39 -7.89 -35.72
CA TYR A 4 53.46 -6.92 -35.14
C TYR A 4 52.02 -7.11 -35.64
N THR A 5 51.31 -8.16 -35.16
CA THR A 5 49.83 -8.18 -35.20
C THR A 5 49.20 -9.06 -34.10
N LYS A 6 49.82 -9.10 -32.92
CA LYS A 6 49.21 -9.50 -31.64
C LYS A 6 49.83 -8.58 -30.61
N TYR A 7 49.02 -8.00 -29.71
CA TYR A 7 49.35 -6.87 -28.82
C TYR A 7 49.16 -5.48 -29.44
N PHE A 8 47.91 -5.14 -29.76
CA PHE A 8 47.39 -3.80 -29.46
C PHE A 8 46.54 -3.88 -28.18
N THR A 9 47.29 -4.07 -27.09
CA THR A 9 47.06 -3.68 -25.70
C THR A 9 46.14 -2.46 -25.63
N LEU A 10 44.96 -2.55 -25.01
CA LEU A 10 44.80 -2.28 -23.58
C LEU A 10 45.45 -0.94 -23.18
N VAL A 11 45.02 0.17 -23.77
CA VAL A 11 44.91 1.52 -23.18
C VAL A 11 43.97 2.33 -24.09
N ILE A 12 42.66 2.14 -23.93
CA ILE A 12 41.74 3.28 -23.98
C ILE A 12 41.22 3.38 -22.56
N LEU A 13 42.03 4.08 -21.77
CA LEU A 13 41.67 4.65 -20.48
C LEU A 13 40.36 5.43 -20.64
N THR A 14 39.41 5.12 -19.77
CA THR A 14 38.91 6.09 -18.78
C THR A 14 38.47 7.44 -19.36
N LEU A 15 37.23 7.51 -19.84
CA LEU A 15 36.32 8.67 -19.74
C LEU A 15 35.04 8.36 -20.54
N CYS A 16 34.12 7.63 -19.89
CA CYS A 16 32.66 7.75 -20.02
C CYS A 16 32.00 6.71 -19.08
N VAL A 17 32.39 6.75 -17.81
CA VAL A 17 31.46 6.52 -16.70
C VAL A 17 30.78 7.88 -16.48
N TYR A 18 29.49 7.89 -16.17
CA TYR A 18 28.56 9.03 -16.21
C TYR A 18 28.01 9.39 -17.60
N GLN A 19 27.06 8.58 -18.04
CA GLN A 19 25.77 9.16 -18.39
C GLN A 19 24.69 8.19 -17.95
N SER A 20 24.10 8.47 -16.79
CA SER A 20 22.76 8.04 -16.44
C SER A 20 21.83 8.48 -17.56
N ARG A 21 21.60 7.60 -18.54
CA ARG A 21 20.44 7.75 -19.40
C ARG A 21 19.26 7.36 -18.54
N SER A 22 18.56 8.38 -18.08
CA SER A 22 17.20 8.33 -17.55
C SER A 22 16.50 7.08 -18.10
N GLN A 23 16.35 6.07 -17.25
CA GLN A 23 15.29 5.11 -17.50
C GLN A 23 14.03 5.96 -17.67
N ASN A 24 13.26 5.72 -18.73
CA ASN A 24 12.03 6.47 -18.97
C ASN A 24 11.07 6.15 -17.82
N VAL A 25 11.25 6.85 -16.70
CA VAL A 25 10.34 6.88 -15.58
C VAL A 25 9.15 7.66 -16.10
N VAL A 26 8.05 6.94 -16.26
CA VAL A 26 6.78 7.60 -16.55
C VAL A 26 6.20 7.97 -15.19
N PHE A 27 5.70 9.20 -15.05
CA PHE A 27 5.12 9.77 -13.82
C PHE A 27 3.60 9.83 -13.90
N HIS A 28 2.94 9.69 -12.76
CA HIS A 28 1.56 9.19 -12.71
C HIS A 28 0.85 9.57 -11.44
N GLY A 29 -0.13 10.43 -11.64
CA GLY A 29 -0.95 11.06 -10.61
C GLY A 29 -1.79 12.14 -11.28
N ASN A 30 -2.67 12.77 -10.54
CA ASN A 30 -3.35 13.99 -10.95
C ASN A 30 -2.68 15.20 -10.26
N ASN A 31 -3.28 16.40 -10.31
CA ASN A 31 -2.77 17.58 -9.58
C ASN A 31 -2.87 17.45 -8.04
N GLU A 32 -3.10 16.26 -7.52
CA GLU A 32 -3.32 15.92 -6.13
C GLU A 32 -2.09 15.16 -5.58
N GLU A 33 -2.08 14.84 -4.29
CA GLU A 33 -1.02 14.03 -3.68
C GLU A 33 -1.46 12.57 -3.62
N ASP A 34 -0.94 11.76 -4.54
CA ASP A 34 -1.25 10.33 -4.67
C ASP A 34 -0.19 9.48 -3.94
N ILE A 35 -0.62 8.67 -2.98
CA ILE A 35 0.23 7.86 -2.12
C ILE A 35 -0.21 6.41 -2.13
N ALA A 36 0.64 5.51 -2.62
CA ALA A 36 0.42 4.07 -2.47
C ALA A 36 0.77 3.63 -1.05
N ASN A 37 -0.05 2.77 -0.44
CA ASN A 37 0.20 2.25 0.90
C ASN A 37 0.49 0.74 0.88
N SER A 38 -0.23 -0.04 0.05
CA SER A 38 -0.03 -1.49 -0.02
C SER A 38 -0.27 -2.04 -1.42
N ILE A 39 0.33 -3.20 -1.70
CA ILE A 39 0.23 -3.92 -2.96
C ILE A 39 0.04 -5.42 -2.73
N VAL A 40 -0.83 -6.05 -3.52
CA VAL A 40 -1.04 -7.50 -3.53
C VAL A 40 -1.16 -8.02 -4.97
N GLN A 41 -0.79 -9.29 -5.18
CA GLN A 41 -1.04 -9.98 -6.45
C GLN A 41 -2.23 -10.94 -6.28
N TYR A 42 -3.16 -10.89 -7.23
CA TYR A 42 -4.22 -11.88 -7.35
C TYR A 42 -4.39 -12.26 -8.83
N GLU A 43 -4.29 -13.56 -9.11
CA GLU A 43 -4.14 -14.11 -10.47
C GLU A 43 -3.00 -13.40 -11.24
N ASP A 44 -3.28 -12.96 -12.48
CA ASP A 44 -2.34 -12.25 -13.36
C ASP A 44 -2.38 -10.72 -13.16
N ASN A 45 -2.97 -10.22 -12.08
CA ASN A 45 -3.14 -8.79 -11.82
C ASN A 45 -2.52 -8.39 -10.49
N PHE A 46 -2.09 -7.14 -10.41
CA PHE A 46 -1.70 -6.49 -9.15
C PHE A 46 -2.82 -5.57 -8.69
N PHE A 47 -2.93 -5.40 -7.39
CA PHE A 47 -3.86 -4.47 -6.77
C PHE A 47 -3.10 -3.56 -5.82
N ILE A 48 -3.32 -2.26 -5.92
CA ILE A 48 -2.73 -1.25 -5.04
C ILE A 48 -3.86 -0.55 -4.30
N VAL A 49 -3.72 -0.42 -2.99
CA VAL A 49 -4.53 0.52 -2.22
C VAL A 49 -3.67 1.71 -1.83
N GLY A 50 -4.27 2.89 -1.82
CA GLY A 50 -3.60 4.09 -1.36
C GLY A 50 -4.56 5.22 -1.07
N THR A 51 -4.01 6.42 -1.00
CA THR A 51 -4.71 7.65 -0.64
C THR A 51 -4.40 8.73 -1.65
N THR A 52 -5.43 9.50 -1.99
CA THR A 52 -5.31 10.69 -2.83
C THR A 52 -5.79 11.92 -2.08
N ARG A 53 -5.16 13.08 -2.35
CA ARG A 53 -5.44 14.33 -1.65
C ARG A 53 -5.31 15.56 -2.55
N LYS A 54 -6.43 16.18 -2.88
CA LYS A 54 -6.51 17.39 -3.74
C LYS A 54 -5.66 18.59 -3.32
N ASP A 55 -5.64 18.89 -2.03
CA ASP A 55 -4.79 19.92 -1.44
C ASP A 55 -4.70 19.70 0.08
N HIS A 56 -3.74 20.37 0.74
CA HIS A 56 -3.57 20.28 2.19
C HIS A 56 -4.76 20.76 3.05
N LYS A 57 -5.84 21.24 2.43
CA LYS A 57 -7.00 21.84 3.11
C LYS A 57 -8.30 21.05 2.91
N ARG A 58 -8.29 19.96 2.13
CA ARG A 58 -9.47 19.16 1.79
C ARG A 58 -9.35 17.70 2.28
N SER A 59 -10.51 17.06 2.34
CA SER A 59 -10.71 15.63 2.64
C SER A 59 -9.82 14.74 1.76
N THR A 60 -9.25 13.70 2.35
CA THR A 60 -8.54 12.63 1.63
C THR A 60 -9.53 11.54 1.23
N ASN A 61 -9.30 10.91 0.09
CA ASN A 61 -10.02 9.70 -0.30
C ASN A 61 -9.02 8.53 -0.34
N TYR A 62 -9.51 7.30 -0.23
CA TYR A 62 -8.73 6.14 -0.60
C TYR A 62 -9.10 5.61 -1.97
N TYR A 63 -8.18 4.91 -2.61
CA TYR A 63 -8.43 4.29 -3.90
C TYR A 63 -7.98 2.82 -3.89
N VAL A 64 -8.50 2.06 -4.85
CA VAL A 64 -8.00 0.74 -5.22
C VAL A 64 -7.74 0.72 -6.72
N LEU A 65 -6.52 0.41 -7.10
CA LEU A 65 -6.09 0.25 -8.49
C LEU A 65 -5.94 -1.22 -8.79
N GLN A 66 -6.49 -1.69 -9.90
CA GLN A 66 -6.17 -2.98 -10.48
C GLN A 66 -5.22 -2.74 -11.66
N LEU A 67 -4.07 -3.38 -11.65
CA LEU A 67 -3.07 -3.33 -12.72
C LEU A 67 -2.95 -4.70 -13.40
N HIS A 68 -2.67 -4.68 -14.70
CA HIS A 68 -2.20 -5.86 -15.42
C HIS A 68 -0.81 -6.29 -14.92
N SER A 69 -0.39 -7.52 -15.22
CA SER A 69 0.94 -8.05 -14.86
C SER A 69 2.14 -7.26 -15.40
N ASN A 70 1.92 -6.40 -16.40
CA ASN A 70 2.88 -5.45 -16.96
C ASN A 70 2.81 -4.06 -16.31
N GLY A 71 2.08 -3.90 -15.19
CA GLY A 71 1.91 -2.65 -14.47
C GLY A 71 0.92 -1.65 -15.06
N SER A 72 0.36 -1.89 -16.25
CA SER A 72 -0.62 -0.95 -16.83
C SER A 72 -1.97 -1.01 -16.09
N LEU A 73 -2.58 0.16 -15.87
CA LEU A 73 -3.87 0.29 -15.20
C LEU A 73 -4.98 -0.45 -15.96
N LYS A 74 -5.76 -1.24 -15.22
CA LYS A 74 -6.89 -2.04 -15.71
C LYS A 74 -8.23 -1.51 -15.16
N LYS A 75 -8.29 -1.20 -13.86
CA LYS A 75 -9.45 -0.58 -13.20
C LYS A 75 -9.00 0.32 -12.08
N GLU A 76 -9.84 1.29 -11.75
CA GLU A 76 -9.64 2.23 -10.67
C GLU A 76 -10.97 2.38 -9.92
N PHE A 77 -10.88 2.40 -8.60
CA PHE A 77 -12.00 2.63 -7.70
C PHE A 77 -11.57 3.70 -6.69
N VAL A 78 -12.36 4.76 -6.52
CA VAL A 78 -12.08 5.82 -5.55
C VAL A 78 -13.23 5.87 -4.56
N PHE A 79 -12.88 5.94 -3.27
CA PHE A 79 -13.79 5.88 -2.15
C PHE A 79 -13.45 7.00 -1.16
N GLY A 80 -14.44 7.80 -0.82
CA GLY A 80 -14.32 8.75 0.27
C GLY A 80 -15.55 9.62 0.39
N ASN A 81 -15.60 10.35 1.51
CA ASN A 81 -16.78 11.06 1.98
C ASN A 81 -16.52 12.57 2.10
N THR A 82 -17.05 13.21 3.15
CA THR A 82 -16.80 14.62 3.45
C THR A 82 -15.54 14.84 4.27
N HIS A 83 -15.03 13.80 4.93
CA HIS A 83 -13.84 13.86 5.77
C HIS A 83 -12.72 12.94 5.27
N TYR A 84 -11.70 12.72 6.09
CA TYR A 84 -10.50 11.98 5.70
C TYR A 84 -10.77 10.47 5.65
N ASP A 85 -10.55 9.88 4.49
CA ASP A 85 -10.52 8.44 4.27
C ASP A 85 -9.12 8.04 3.74
N ILE A 86 -8.53 6.99 4.32
CA ILE A 86 -7.18 6.50 3.97
C ILE A 86 -7.23 4.98 3.91
N GLY A 87 -6.79 4.39 2.81
CA GLY A 87 -6.70 2.93 2.63
C GLY A 87 -5.27 2.50 2.84
N LYS A 88 -5.05 1.59 3.80
CA LYS A 88 -3.73 1.24 4.33
C LYS A 88 -3.24 -0.11 3.85
N ASP A 89 -4.12 -1.10 3.82
CA ASP A 89 -3.77 -2.45 3.39
C ASP A 89 -4.89 -3.11 2.58
N ILE A 90 -4.53 -4.10 1.77
CA ILE A 90 -5.45 -4.76 0.83
C ILE A 90 -5.20 -6.26 0.74
N ILE A 91 -6.29 -7.04 0.73
CA ILE A 91 -6.31 -8.46 0.40
C ILE A 91 -7.30 -8.67 -0.75
N VAL A 92 -6.93 -9.49 -1.73
CA VAL A 92 -7.81 -9.87 -2.83
C VAL A 92 -7.81 -11.38 -2.99
N ASP A 93 -8.99 -11.97 -3.10
CA ASP A 93 -9.21 -13.39 -3.30
C ASP A 93 -10.50 -13.65 -4.07
N GLU A 94 -10.91 -14.92 -4.19
CA GLU A 94 -12.09 -15.33 -4.96
C GLU A 94 -13.40 -14.70 -4.47
N ASP A 95 -13.52 -14.33 -3.19
CA ASP A 95 -14.72 -13.73 -2.62
C ASP A 95 -14.82 -12.23 -2.86
N GLY A 96 -13.69 -11.56 -3.13
CA GLY A 96 -13.65 -10.13 -3.41
C GLY A 96 -12.37 -9.43 -3.00
N ILE A 97 -12.50 -8.11 -2.83
CA ILE A 97 -11.44 -7.20 -2.42
C ILE A 97 -11.74 -6.71 -1.02
N TYR A 98 -10.78 -6.82 -0.12
CA TYR A 98 -10.87 -6.37 1.26
C TYR A 98 -9.89 -5.23 1.47
N VAL A 99 -10.34 -4.13 2.08
CA VAL A 99 -9.51 -2.95 2.32
C VAL A 99 -9.58 -2.57 3.79
N LEU A 100 -8.42 -2.49 4.43
CA LEU A 100 -8.25 -1.93 5.76
C LEU A 100 -7.83 -0.47 5.64
N GLY A 101 -8.31 0.37 6.54
CA GLY A 101 -7.90 1.76 6.59
C GLY A 101 -8.45 2.52 7.78
N GLN A 102 -8.55 3.84 7.62
CA GLN A 102 -9.10 4.75 8.62
C GLN A 102 -10.04 5.75 7.95
N THR A 103 -11.13 6.11 8.63
CA THR A 103 -12.11 7.10 8.18
C THR A 103 -12.61 7.97 9.31
N TRP A 104 -12.87 9.24 9.08
CA TRP A 104 -13.54 10.09 10.09
C TRP A 104 -15.08 9.94 10.08
N ASP A 105 -15.62 9.21 9.10
CA ASP A 105 -17.05 9.08 8.85
C ASP A 105 -17.63 7.74 9.38
N GLY A 106 -16.88 7.00 10.20
CA GLY A 106 -17.22 5.65 10.68
C GLY A 106 -18.28 5.58 11.79
N GLY A 107 -18.63 6.70 12.40
CA GLY A 107 -19.78 6.84 13.28
C GLY A 107 -19.48 7.20 14.74
N TYR A 108 -18.22 7.27 15.16
CA TYR A 108 -17.85 7.61 16.55
C TYR A 108 -17.30 9.03 16.75
N GLY A 109 -17.24 9.83 15.68
CA GLY A 109 -16.89 11.27 15.73
C GLY A 109 -15.41 11.59 15.60
N ASN A 110 -14.55 10.57 15.45
CA ASN A 110 -13.11 10.66 15.21
C ASN A 110 -12.67 9.64 14.13
N ASN A 111 -11.36 9.51 13.88
CA ASN A 111 -10.88 8.53 12.88
C ASN A 111 -11.15 7.12 13.41
N ASP A 112 -11.97 6.33 12.72
CA ASP A 112 -12.27 4.94 13.03
C ASP A 112 -11.47 4.02 12.10
N MET A 113 -10.92 2.93 12.63
CA MET A 113 -10.38 1.87 11.79
C MET A 113 -11.54 1.22 11.01
N PHE A 114 -11.39 1.03 9.71
CA PHE A 114 -12.41 0.36 8.90
C PHE A 114 -11.87 -0.91 8.24
N LEU A 115 -12.76 -1.88 8.04
CA LEU A 115 -12.60 -2.96 7.07
C LEU A 115 -13.74 -2.88 6.06
N HIS A 116 -13.42 -2.86 4.78
CA HIS A 116 -14.41 -2.80 3.71
C HIS A 116 -14.30 -4.03 2.83
N LYS A 117 -15.43 -4.62 2.45
CA LYS A 117 -15.50 -5.64 1.39
C LYS A 117 -16.09 -5.04 0.13
N LEU A 118 -15.43 -5.28 -0.99
CA LEU A 118 -15.88 -4.94 -2.34
C LEU A 118 -15.98 -6.23 -3.17
N ASN A 119 -16.80 -6.23 -4.23
CA ASN A 119 -16.59 -7.22 -5.30
C ASN A 119 -15.42 -6.80 -6.21
N HIS A 120 -15.08 -7.68 -7.15
CA HIS A 120 -14.06 -7.44 -8.18
C HIS A 120 -14.41 -6.32 -9.17
N GLU A 121 -15.64 -5.81 -9.12
CA GLU A 121 -16.14 -4.66 -9.88
C GLU A 121 -16.03 -3.34 -9.10
N GLY A 122 -15.61 -3.36 -7.84
CA GLY A 122 -15.47 -2.17 -6.98
C GLY A 122 -16.73 -1.78 -6.23
N ASP A 123 -17.83 -2.54 -6.36
CA ASP A 123 -19.05 -2.31 -5.59
C ASP A 123 -18.83 -2.72 -4.13
N LYS A 124 -18.99 -1.76 -3.22
CA LYS A 124 -18.96 -1.98 -1.77
C LYS A 124 -20.10 -2.92 -1.34
N LYS A 125 -19.75 -4.01 -0.66
CA LYS A 125 -20.68 -5.02 -0.12
C LYS A 125 -21.03 -4.74 1.33
N TRP A 126 -20.02 -4.45 2.14
CA TRP A 126 -20.17 -4.06 3.54
C TRP A 126 -18.97 -3.24 3.99
N SER A 127 -19.17 -2.55 5.11
CA SER A 127 -18.17 -1.77 5.83
C SER A 127 -18.36 -2.01 7.31
N GLU A 128 -17.30 -2.43 7.98
CA GLU A 128 -17.24 -2.58 9.43
C GLU A 128 -16.23 -1.58 9.99
N PHE A 129 -16.51 -1.10 11.20
CA PHE A 129 -15.71 -0.09 11.90
C PHE A 129 -15.31 -0.61 13.27
N TYR A 130 -14.09 -0.31 13.67
CA TYR A 130 -13.46 -0.84 14.87
C TYR A 130 -12.85 0.29 15.66
N GLY A 131 -13.10 0.31 16.97
CA GLY A 131 -12.65 1.38 17.83
C GLY A 131 -13.74 1.92 18.74
N GLY A 132 -13.56 3.17 19.14
CA GLY A 132 -14.41 3.90 20.06
C GLY A 132 -14.47 5.39 19.72
N PRO A 133 -14.71 6.27 20.71
CA PRO A 133 -14.95 7.69 20.45
C PRO A 133 -13.71 8.49 19.99
N ASN A 134 -12.50 7.91 19.99
CA ASN A 134 -11.25 8.61 19.69
C ASN A 134 -10.63 8.14 18.36
N ASN A 135 -9.32 8.32 18.18
CA ASN A 135 -8.65 7.97 16.93
C ASN A 135 -8.18 6.51 16.97
N GLU A 136 -8.71 5.71 16.06
CA GLU A 136 -8.27 4.37 15.72
C GLU A 136 -7.73 4.31 14.29
N LEU A 137 -6.56 3.68 14.14
CA LEU A 137 -5.87 3.56 12.86
C LEU A 137 -5.66 2.08 12.56
N GLY A 138 -6.07 1.60 11.38
CA GLY A 138 -5.68 0.29 10.88
C GLY A 138 -4.43 0.38 10.02
N HIS A 139 -3.41 -0.45 10.28
CA HIS A 139 -2.14 -0.46 9.54
C HIS A 139 -2.02 -1.67 8.60
N LYS A 140 -2.25 -2.87 9.11
CA LYS A 140 -2.11 -4.14 8.38
C LYS A 140 -3.18 -5.14 8.79
N PHE A 141 -3.53 -6.06 7.88
CA PHE A 141 -4.39 -7.19 8.24
C PHE A 141 -4.05 -8.45 7.47
N ILE A 142 -4.48 -9.58 8.05
CA ILE A 142 -4.38 -10.90 7.44
C ILE A 142 -5.74 -11.58 7.43
N LYS A 143 -5.95 -12.48 6.46
CA LYS A 143 -6.98 -13.52 6.59
C LYS A 143 -6.51 -14.57 7.56
N THR A 144 -7.34 -14.90 8.53
CA THR A 144 -7.04 -15.94 9.51
C THR A 144 -7.44 -17.32 8.99
N LYS A 145 -6.82 -18.38 9.53
CA LYS A 145 -7.05 -19.76 9.07
C LYS A 145 -8.49 -20.25 9.24
N ASP A 146 -9.21 -19.68 10.19
CA ASP A 146 -10.63 -19.95 10.43
C ASP A 146 -11.57 -19.21 9.43
N GLY A 147 -11.01 -18.43 8.50
CA GLY A 147 -11.75 -17.70 7.46
C GLY A 147 -12.11 -16.25 7.81
N GLY A 148 -11.80 -15.79 9.02
CA GLY A 148 -11.99 -14.39 9.42
C GLY A 148 -10.79 -13.48 9.10
N PHE A 149 -10.65 -12.39 9.86
CA PHE A 149 -9.55 -11.45 9.72
C PHE A 149 -8.89 -11.13 11.06
N SER A 150 -7.60 -10.81 11.02
CA SER A 150 -6.86 -10.22 12.14
C SER A 150 -6.23 -8.91 11.68
N MET A 151 -6.40 -7.84 12.44
CA MET A 151 -5.99 -6.48 12.09
C MET A 151 -5.07 -5.89 13.15
N ALA A 152 -4.00 -5.23 12.71
CA ALA A 152 -3.04 -4.50 13.51
C ALA A 152 -3.28 -2.99 13.36
N GLY A 153 -3.18 -2.26 14.46
CA GLY A 153 -3.50 -0.84 14.47
C GLY A 153 -3.06 -0.08 15.71
N HIS A 154 -3.72 1.05 15.92
CA HIS A 154 -3.60 1.94 17.08
C HIS A 154 -5.00 2.26 17.60
N ASN A 155 -5.16 2.29 18.92
CA ASN A 155 -6.42 2.64 19.56
C ASN A 155 -6.22 3.65 20.67
N ARG A 156 -6.84 4.82 20.52
CA ARG A 156 -6.75 5.94 21.48
C ARG A 156 -8.04 6.10 22.30
N SER A 157 -8.94 5.13 22.24
CA SER A 157 -10.22 5.19 22.94
C SER A 157 -10.14 4.72 24.39
N LEU A 158 -9.07 4.02 24.77
CA LEU A 158 -8.88 3.50 26.12
C LEU A 158 -8.08 4.44 27.04
N ASP A 159 -7.25 5.30 26.47
CA ASP A 159 -6.37 6.22 27.19
C ASP A 159 -6.08 7.50 26.36
N ASP A 160 -5.24 8.39 26.88
CA ASP A 160 -4.97 9.68 26.23
C ASP A 160 -3.93 9.58 25.09
N PHE A 161 -3.17 8.49 24.99
CA PHE A 161 -2.02 8.34 24.08
C PHE A 161 -2.25 7.29 23.00
N GLY A 162 -2.82 6.16 23.38
CA GLY A 162 -3.29 5.08 22.54
C GLY A 162 -2.31 3.92 22.42
N ASP A 163 -2.88 2.72 22.43
CA ASP A 163 -2.17 1.45 22.52
C ASP A 163 -2.07 0.76 21.16
N ALA A 164 -1.12 -0.17 21.03
CA ALA A 164 -1.07 -1.09 19.90
C ALA A 164 -2.32 -1.98 19.91
N TYR A 165 -3.06 -1.96 18.80
CA TYR A 165 -4.39 -2.54 18.71
C TYR A 165 -4.37 -3.81 17.86
N LEU A 166 -4.89 -4.91 18.41
CA LEU A 166 -5.06 -6.17 17.71
C LEU A 166 -6.54 -6.58 17.74
N VAL A 167 -7.13 -6.78 16.57
CA VAL A 167 -8.54 -7.13 16.45
C VAL A 167 -8.70 -8.41 15.65
N LYS A 168 -9.53 -9.32 16.15
CA LYS A 168 -10.01 -10.49 15.40
C LYS A 168 -11.47 -10.30 15.03
N SER A 169 -11.80 -10.56 13.77
CA SER A 169 -13.17 -10.62 13.27
C SER A 169 -13.49 -11.93 12.56
N ASN A 170 -14.78 -12.18 12.32
CA ASN A 170 -15.24 -13.27 11.47
C ASN A 170 -15.15 -12.90 9.97
N SER A 171 -15.64 -13.78 9.09
CA SER A 171 -15.62 -13.58 7.63
C SER A 171 -16.47 -12.39 7.14
N GLU A 172 -17.42 -11.97 7.96
CA GLU A 172 -18.33 -10.85 7.73
C GLU A 172 -17.77 -9.53 8.29
N GLY A 173 -16.63 -9.57 8.99
CA GLY A 173 -16.01 -8.40 9.62
C GLY A 173 -16.55 -8.09 11.02
N GLU A 174 -17.44 -8.92 11.58
CA GLU A 174 -17.95 -8.73 12.94
C GLU A 174 -16.85 -9.07 13.96
N ILE A 175 -16.69 -8.23 14.99
CA ILE A 175 -15.67 -8.40 16.03
C ILE A 175 -15.93 -9.71 16.81
N ILE A 176 -14.89 -10.52 16.93
CA ILE A 176 -14.84 -11.69 17.83
C ILE A 176 -14.19 -11.28 19.15
N TRP A 177 -13.01 -10.66 19.07
CA TRP A 177 -12.30 -10.11 20.21
C TRP A 177 -11.37 -8.98 19.79
N GLU A 178 -10.98 -8.19 20.77
CA GLU A 178 -10.06 -7.08 20.65
C GLU A 178 -9.05 -7.13 21.81
N SER A 179 -7.83 -6.71 21.55
CA SER A 179 -6.73 -6.69 22.51
C SER A 179 -5.85 -5.47 22.30
N HIS A 180 -5.32 -4.95 23.40
CA HIS A 180 -4.57 -3.71 23.46
C HIS A 180 -3.28 -3.96 24.21
N PHE A 181 -2.18 -3.45 23.67
CA PHE A 181 -0.86 -3.66 24.22
C PHE A 181 -0.10 -2.34 24.19
N GLY A 182 0.47 -1.98 25.33
CA GLY A 182 1.10 -0.69 25.48
C GLY A 182 1.25 -0.32 26.94
N GLU A 183 1.95 0.78 27.16
CA GLU A 183 2.10 1.40 28.47
C GLU A 183 1.51 2.81 28.48
N ARG A 184 2.30 3.81 28.88
CA ARG A 184 1.81 5.17 29.11
C ARG A 184 1.82 6.02 27.83
N TYR A 185 2.67 5.68 26.87
CA TYR A 185 2.94 6.51 25.71
C TYR A 185 2.33 5.88 24.46
N VAL A 186 2.51 6.54 23.30
CA VAL A 186 1.85 6.12 22.07
C VAL A 186 2.47 4.82 21.57
N ASP A 187 1.68 3.77 21.51
CA ASP A 187 2.10 2.46 21.04
C ASP A 187 1.35 2.09 19.75
N HIS A 188 2.06 1.60 18.75
CA HIS A 188 1.48 1.27 17.44
C HIS A 188 1.71 -0.21 17.12
N GLY A 189 0.66 -0.88 16.64
CA GLY A 189 0.77 -2.18 15.97
C GLY A 189 0.82 -1.97 14.46
N PHE A 190 1.98 -2.21 13.83
CA PHE A 190 2.18 -1.98 12.39
C PHE A 190 1.94 -3.20 11.51
N ASP A 191 2.14 -4.41 12.02
CA ASP A 191 1.93 -5.65 11.26
C ASP A 191 1.57 -6.83 12.16
N VAL A 192 0.89 -7.82 11.60
CA VAL A 192 0.42 -9.02 12.30
C VAL A 192 0.55 -10.28 11.44
N ILE A 193 1.02 -11.37 12.04
CA ILE A 193 1.02 -12.71 11.42
C ILE A 193 0.34 -13.75 12.31
N GLU A 194 -0.22 -14.80 11.70
CA GLU A 194 -0.76 -15.97 12.39
C GLU A 194 0.15 -17.20 12.15
N ASN A 195 0.64 -17.82 13.22
CA ASN A 195 1.51 -19.00 13.11
C ASN A 195 0.70 -20.31 12.96
N SER A 196 1.39 -21.44 12.78
CA SER A 196 0.78 -22.78 12.60
C SER A 196 -0.29 -23.14 13.64
N ASN A 197 -0.14 -22.66 14.87
CA ASN A 197 -0.97 -22.99 16.03
C ASN A 197 -2.18 -22.03 16.21
N GLY A 198 -2.32 -21.03 15.35
CA GLY A 198 -3.35 -19.99 15.49
C GLY A 198 -2.99 -18.91 16.51
N GLU A 199 -1.72 -18.84 16.91
CA GLU A 199 -1.19 -17.75 17.75
C GLU A 199 -0.83 -16.56 16.85
N PHE A 200 -1.04 -15.35 17.35
CA PHE A 200 -0.72 -14.13 16.61
C PHE A 200 0.57 -13.50 17.12
N LEU A 201 1.36 -12.93 16.20
CA LEU A 201 2.42 -12.01 16.55
C LEU A 201 2.09 -10.64 15.97
N LEU A 202 2.00 -9.65 16.84
CA LEU A 202 1.87 -8.23 16.53
C LEU A 202 3.23 -7.57 16.70
N ILE A 203 3.62 -6.74 15.75
CA ILE A 203 4.83 -5.92 15.86
C ILE A 203 4.51 -4.42 15.75
N GLY A 204 5.36 -3.58 16.32
CA GLY A 204 5.40 -2.17 16.03
C GLY A 204 6.27 -1.38 16.99
N THR A 205 5.70 -0.41 17.72
CA THR A 205 6.44 0.46 18.66
C THR A 205 5.86 0.45 20.05
N MET A 206 6.75 0.55 21.03
CA MET A 206 6.40 0.87 22.41
C MET A 206 7.15 2.13 22.87
N GLY A 207 6.52 3.03 23.61
CA GLY A 207 7.15 4.24 24.15
C GLY A 207 6.94 5.50 23.30
N GLY A 208 6.63 5.37 22.02
CA GLY A 208 6.05 6.44 21.19
C GLY A 208 6.95 7.61 20.78
N PHE A 209 6.39 8.42 19.87
CA PHE A 209 6.94 9.68 19.37
C PHE A 209 6.10 10.86 19.86
N PHE A 210 6.76 11.96 20.20
CA PHE A 210 6.23 13.22 20.77
C PHE A 210 4.73 13.48 20.58
N VAL A 211 4.01 13.70 21.69
CA VAL A 211 2.62 14.16 21.69
C VAL A 211 2.54 15.65 22.00
N ALA A 212 2.21 16.45 20.98
CA ALA A 212 1.87 17.85 21.19
C ALA A 212 0.62 17.97 22.10
N ASN A 213 0.71 18.77 23.16
CA ASN A 213 -0.33 19.08 24.16
C ASN A 213 -0.50 18.12 25.35
N CYS A 214 0.41 17.16 25.59
CA CYS A 214 0.45 16.48 26.87
C CYS A 214 1.13 17.38 27.93
N CYS A 215 0.66 17.31 29.19
CA CYS A 215 1.24 18.05 30.32
C CYS A 215 2.61 17.51 30.77
N ASP A 216 3.10 16.46 30.11
CA ASP A 216 4.36 15.78 30.38
C ASP A 216 5.23 15.89 29.12
N PHE A 217 6.11 16.88 29.04
CA PHE A 217 6.96 17.20 27.87
C PHE A 217 8.07 16.16 27.62
N GLN A 218 7.84 14.89 27.95
CA GLN A 218 8.77 13.80 27.73
C GLN A 218 8.49 13.19 26.35
N ASN A 219 9.49 13.21 25.49
CA ASN A 219 9.57 12.40 24.28
C ASN A 219 10.47 11.22 24.62
N PRO A 220 9.96 10.18 25.30
CA PRO A 220 10.74 8.97 25.49
C PRO A 220 11.11 8.37 24.12
N ASP A 221 12.23 7.69 24.06
CA ASP A 221 12.61 6.94 22.87
C ASP A 221 11.63 5.78 22.69
N ALA A 222 11.31 5.48 21.43
CA ALA A 222 10.43 4.38 21.09
C ALA A 222 11.29 3.13 20.87
N ASP A 223 10.84 1.98 21.34
CA ASP A 223 11.47 0.70 21.08
C ASP A 223 10.66 -0.13 20.09
N ILE A 224 11.32 -1.05 19.39
CA ILE A 224 10.65 -2.12 18.64
C ILE A 224 9.85 -2.96 19.63
N PHE A 225 8.55 -3.09 19.40
CA PHE A 225 7.67 -3.86 20.26
C PHE A 225 7.14 -5.09 19.54
N ILE A 226 7.23 -6.25 20.18
CA ILE A 226 6.69 -7.50 19.65
C ILE A 226 5.86 -8.17 20.73
N VAL A 227 4.60 -8.46 20.41
CA VAL A 227 3.66 -9.17 21.28
C VAL A 227 3.25 -10.46 20.62
N LYS A 228 3.34 -11.56 21.35
CA LYS A 228 2.73 -12.83 20.96
C LYS A 228 1.50 -13.11 21.78
N THR A 229 0.41 -13.47 21.13
CA THR A 229 -0.87 -13.81 21.76
C THR A 229 -1.29 -15.23 21.39
N ASN A 230 -2.17 -15.82 22.19
CA ASN A 230 -2.86 -17.05 21.80
C ASN A 230 -3.99 -16.73 20.81
N SER A 231 -4.73 -17.77 20.37
CA SER A 231 -5.83 -17.61 19.41
C SER A 231 -7.03 -16.80 19.93
N LEU A 232 -7.07 -16.52 21.23
CA LEU A 232 -8.10 -15.72 21.90
C LEU A 232 -7.65 -14.27 22.16
N GLY A 233 -6.46 -13.88 21.67
CA GLY A 233 -5.91 -12.53 21.88
C GLY A 233 -5.18 -12.35 23.21
N GLU A 234 -5.12 -13.37 24.07
CA GLU A 234 -4.46 -13.25 25.37
C GLU A 234 -2.93 -13.28 25.20
N LYS A 235 -2.24 -12.31 25.81
CA LYS A 235 -0.77 -12.20 25.77
C LYS A 235 -0.10 -13.47 26.32
N ILE A 236 0.77 -14.06 25.51
CA ILE A 236 1.70 -15.13 25.91
C ILE A 236 3.01 -14.51 26.39
N TRP A 237 3.58 -13.60 25.58
CA TRP A 237 4.75 -12.82 25.92
C TRP A 237 4.77 -11.52 25.13
N GLU A 238 5.50 -10.53 25.64
CA GLU A 238 5.87 -9.32 24.91
C GLU A 238 7.35 -9.02 25.16
N LYS A 239 8.00 -8.39 24.20
CA LYS A 239 9.41 -8.01 24.27
C LYS A 239 9.66 -6.71 23.53
N THR A 240 10.61 -5.95 24.04
CA THR A 240 11.19 -4.80 23.35
C THR A 240 12.59 -5.07 22.85
N TYR A 241 12.95 -4.40 21.76
CA TYR A 241 14.28 -4.40 21.17
C TYR A 241 14.61 -2.98 20.75
N GLY A 242 15.87 -2.58 20.87
CA GLY A 242 16.27 -1.19 20.66
C GLY A 242 17.35 -0.76 21.64
N GLY A 243 17.55 0.54 21.73
CA GLY A 243 18.56 1.18 22.57
C GLY A 243 18.19 2.62 22.94
N ASP A 244 19.19 3.49 23.05
CA ASP A 244 19.02 4.88 23.53
C ASP A 244 18.43 5.84 22.47
N GLY A 245 17.74 5.32 21.45
CA GLY A 245 17.17 6.09 20.35
C GLY A 245 15.89 5.45 19.80
N HIS A 246 15.24 6.11 18.86
CA HIS A 246 13.96 5.64 18.33
C HIS A 246 14.10 4.42 17.41
N ASP A 247 13.41 3.33 17.75
CA ASP A 247 13.40 2.07 17.02
C ASP A 247 11.96 1.61 16.78
N TRP A 248 11.65 1.15 15.57
CA TRP A 248 10.30 0.68 15.24
C TRP A 248 10.28 -0.42 14.19
N ALA A 249 9.41 -1.42 14.38
CA ALA A 249 9.18 -2.49 13.41
C ALA A 249 8.02 -2.15 12.46
N LYS A 250 8.12 -2.63 11.22
CA LYS A 250 7.18 -2.31 10.12
C LYS A 250 6.61 -3.53 9.43
N GLU A 251 7.39 -4.60 9.28
CA GLU A 251 6.92 -5.85 8.68
C GLU A 251 7.56 -7.07 9.37
N ILE A 252 6.77 -8.12 9.58
CA ILE A 252 7.19 -9.40 10.15
C ILE A 252 6.80 -10.55 9.24
N ILE A 253 7.73 -11.49 9.04
CA ILE A 253 7.45 -12.74 8.32
C ILE A 253 8.00 -13.95 9.08
N ALA A 254 7.35 -15.10 8.90
CA ALA A 254 7.86 -16.37 9.40
C ALA A 254 9.17 -16.76 8.69
N ALA A 255 10.16 -17.21 9.46
CA ALA A 255 11.41 -17.71 8.92
C ALA A 255 11.29 -19.20 8.52
N PRO A 256 11.86 -19.63 7.37
CA PRO A 256 11.78 -21.04 6.94
C PRO A 256 12.38 -22.05 7.91
N ASN A 257 13.33 -21.60 8.74
CA ASN A 257 14.03 -22.41 9.74
C ASN A 257 13.51 -22.20 11.17
N GLY A 258 12.33 -21.61 11.32
CA GLY A 258 11.69 -21.34 12.62
C GLY A 258 11.98 -19.95 13.16
N GLY A 259 11.07 -19.43 13.99
CA GLY A 259 11.04 -18.05 14.45
C GLY A 259 10.68 -17.07 13.33
N TYR A 260 11.12 -15.82 13.46
CA TYR A 260 10.63 -14.72 12.63
C TYR A 260 11.75 -13.80 12.15
N PHE A 261 11.52 -13.15 11.02
CA PHE A 261 12.28 -12.00 10.53
C PHE A 261 11.42 -10.75 10.69
N VAL A 262 12.03 -9.68 11.18
CA VAL A 262 11.38 -8.38 11.40
C VAL A 262 12.24 -7.31 10.78
N CYS A 263 11.65 -6.37 10.03
CA CYS A 263 12.35 -5.19 9.56
C CYS A 263 11.70 -3.90 10.03
N GLY A 264 12.45 -2.80 9.94
CA GLY A 264 11.99 -1.46 10.26
C GLY A 264 13.16 -0.48 10.30
N SER A 265 13.08 0.50 11.19
CA SER A 265 14.10 1.53 11.37
C SER A 265 14.63 1.58 12.78
N THR A 266 15.89 1.95 12.91
CA THR A 266 16.58 2.09 14.18
C THR A 266 17.40 3.38 14.21
N GLN A 267 17.36 4.09 15.32
CA GLN A 267 18.25 5.21 15.66
C GLN A 267 19.34 4.79 16.66
N SER A 268 19.20 3.60 17.23
CA SER A 268 20.07 3.08 18.30
C SER A 268 21.33 2.41 17.77
N GLU A 269 21.26 1.76 16.60
CA GLU A 269 22.40 1.09 15.97
C GLU A 269 22.48 1.44 14.48
N GLY A 270 23.67 1.73 13.96
CA GLY A 270 23.79 2.07 12.54
C GLY A 270 24.96 2.98 12.17
N ALA A 271 24.98 3.43 10.92
CA ALA A 271 26.01 4.31 10.38
C ALA A 271 25.59 5.79 10.35
N GLY A 272 24.30 6.07 10.53
CA GLY A 272 23.71 7.39 10.33
C GLY A 272 22.73 7.78 11.44
N SER A 273 21.71 8.56 11.06
CA SER A 273 20.67 8.93 12.02
C SER A 273 19.65 7.82 12.15
N PHE A 274 18.96 7.44 11.07
CA PHE A 274 18.12 6.26 11.04
C PHE A 274 18.72 5.27 10.06
N ASP A 275 18.79 4.00 10.45
CA ASP A 275 19.23 2.90 9.60
C ASP A 275 18.10 1.87 9.46
N PHE A 276 18.09 1.11 8.35
CA PHE A 276 17.23 -0.05 8.24
C PHE A 276 17.76 -1.10 9.22
N PHE A 277 16.88 -1.86 9.85
CA PHE A 277 17.29 -3.11 10.48
C PHE A 277 16.62 -4.34 9.87
N LEU A 278 17.30 -5.46 10.05
CA LEU A 278 16.71 -6.79 9.98
C LEU A 278 17.05 -7.51 11.29
N LEU A 279 16.01 -7.96 11.96
CA LEU A 279 16.06 -8.68 13.23
C LEU A 279 15.58 -10.11 12.99
N LYS A 280 16.36 -11.09 13.45
CA LYS A 280 15.92 -12.48 13.57
C LYS A 280 15.66 -12.80 15.03
N ILE A 281 14.47 -13.31 15.30
CA ILE A 281 14.08 -13.86 16.60
C ILE A 281 13.72 -15.34 16.51
N ASP A 282 13.81 -16.06 17.62
CA ASP A 282 13.24 -17.40 17.75
C ASP A 282 11.72 -17.35 18.08
N GLU A 283 11.09 -18.51 18.23
CA GLU A 283 9.65 -18.67 18.55
C GLU A 283 9.25 -18.08 19.92
N ASN A 284 10.22 -17.89 20.81
CA ASN A 284 10.04 -17.32 22.15
C ASN A 284 10.45 -15.83 22.19
N GLY A 285 10.70 -15.22 21.02
CA GLY A 285 11.16 -13.85 20.90
C GLY A 285 12.60 -13.62 21.39
N ASN A 286 13.45 -14.65 21.51
CA ASN A 286 14.86 -14.38 21.80
C ASN A 286 15.56 -13.89 20.52
N GLN A 287 16.27 -12.77 20.62
CA GLN A 287 17.09 -12.25 19.52
C GLN A 287 18.20 -13.25 19.18
N LEU A 288 18.23 -13.69 17.92
CA LEU A 288 19.30 -14.52 17.37
C LEU A 288 20.38 -13.65 16.75
N TRP A 289 19.97 -12.59 16.04
CA TRP A 289 20.86 -11.55 15.55
C TRP A 289 20.06 -10.30 15.14
N PHE A 290 20.76 -9.18 15.09
CA PHE A 290 20.27 -7.88 14.64
C PHE A 290 21.29 -7.31 13.66
N LYS A 291 20.84 -6.83 12.51
CA LYS A 291 21.69 -6.31 11.44
C LYS A 291 21.13 -4.99 10.97
N THR A 292 22.03 -4.04 10.71
CA THR A 292 21.67 -2.72 10.19
C THR A 292 22.20 -2.53 8.79
N TYR A 293 21.45 -1.75 7.99
CA TYR A 293 21.78 -1.40 6.63
C TYR A 293 21.45 0.07 6.38
N GLY A 294 22.40 0.78 5.79
CA GLY A 294 22.26 2.22 5.58
C GLY A 294 23.63 2.86 5.39
N GLY A 295 23.64 4.19 5.33
CA GLY A 295 24.83 5.01 5.26
C GLY A 295 24.80 6.10 6.33
N THR A 296 25.41 7.24 6.04
CA THR A 296 25.59 8.30 7.05
C THR A 296 24.36 9.20 7.25
N ASP A 297 23.34 9.08 6.41
CA ASP A 297 22.13 9.92 6.44
C ASP A 297 20.93 9.14 7.00
N PHE A 298 19.72 9.38 6.47
CA PHE A 298 18.49 8.73 6.91
C PHE A 298 18.13 7.57 5.96
N ASP A 299 17.91 6.41 6.54
CA ASP A 299 17.54 5.17 5.87
C ASP A 299 16.36 4.55 6.63
N TYR A 300 15.16 4.61 6.03
CA TYR A 300 13.92 4.09 6.62
C TYR A 300 13.48 2.75 6.01
N GLY A 301 13.36 1.69 6.81
CA GLY A 301 12.86 0.38 6.36
C GLY A 301 11.34 0.30 6.42
N GLU A 302 10.70 -0.25 5.39
CA GLU A 302 9.22 -0.25 5.25
C GLU A 302 8.64 -1.65 5.02
N SER A 303 9.27 -2.50 4.21
CA SER A 303 8.67 -3.78 3.81
C SER A 303 9.69 -4.92 3.64
N LEU A 304 9.24 -6.16 3.87
CA LEU A 304 10.03 -7.39 3.88
C LEU A 304 9.33 -8.54 3.15
N GLY A 305 10.00 -9.11 2.14
CA GLY A 305 9.51 -10.28 1.42
C GLY A 305 10.51 -11.44 1.41
N LEU A 306 10.01 -12.67 1.43
CA LEU A 306 10.82 -13.89 1.23
C LEU A 306 10.47 -14.52 -0.12
N ASN A 307 11.48 -14.67 -0.99
CA ASN A 307 11.28 -15.27 -2.30
C ASN A 307 11.36 -16.82 -2.26
N LYS A 308 11.00 -17.47 -3.37
CA LYS A 308 11.02 -18.94 -3.50
C LYS A 308 12.42 -19.57 -3.43
N GLU A 309 13.46 -18.78 -3.70
CA GLU A 309 14.86 -19.17 -3.58
C GLU A 309 15.42 -18.91 -2.16
N GLN A 310 14.55 -18.61 -1.18
CA GLN A 310 14.90 -18.32 0.23
C GLN A 310 15.83 -17.12 0.41
N ASN A 311 15.65 -16.08 -0.39
CA ASN A 311 16.31 -14.79 -0.19
C ASN A 311 15.30 -13.77 0.32
N LEU A 312 15.76 -12.91 1.23
CA LEU A 312 14.97 -11.81 1.75
C LEU A 312 15.14 -10.59 0.84
N TYR A 313 14.04 -9.85 0.67
CA TYR A 313 13.97 -8.57 -0.01
C TYR A 313 13.49 -7.54 1.00
N ILE A 314 14.32 -6.56 1.31
CA ILE A 314 14.01 -5.49 2.26
C ILE A 314 13.90 -4.20 1.45
N LEU A 315 12.75 -3.55 1.56
CA LEU A 315 12.44 -2.30 0.88
C LEU A 315 12.32 -1.17 1.90
N GLY A 316 12.81 0.00 1.52
CA GLY A 316 12.63 1.23 2.27
C GLY A 316 13.06 2.44 1.46
N SER A 317 13.36 3.55 2.13
CA SER A 317 13.77 4.82 1.50
C SER A 317 15.09 5.29 2.10
N SER A 318 16.05 5.69 1.27
CA SER A 318 17.42 6.05 1.67
C SER A 318 17.83 7.40 1.10
N ALA A 319 18.24 8.33 1.97
CA ALA A 319 18.94 9.54 1.54
C ALA A 319 20.45 9.29 1.33
N SER A 320 21.00 8.27 2.00
CA SER A 320 22.43 7.91 2.01
C SER A 320 22.99 7.48 0.65
N PHE A 321 22.14 6.90 -0.21
CA PHE A 321 22.54 6.36 -1.51
C PHE A 321 21.96 7.11 -2.71
N SER A 322 21.49 8.34 -2.47
CA SER A 322 20.99 9.27 -3.49
C SER A 322 22.06 10.29 -3.90
N ASP A 323 21.99 10.81 -5.12
CA ASP A 323 22.95 11.81 -5.62
C ASP A 323 22.71 13.22 -5.03
N ASN A 324 21.59 13.46 -4.33
CA ASN A 324 21.12 14.77 -3.91
C ASN A 324 20.69 14.86 -2.42
N PHE A 325 21.00 13.83 -1.62
CA PHE A 325 20.61 13.69 -0.21
C PHE A 325 19.10 13.72 0.03
N LYS A 326 18.31 13.43 -1.00
CA LYS A 326 16.86 13.22 -0.86
C LYS A 326 16.60 11.71 -0.79
N PRO A 327 15.58 11.28 -0.04
CA PRO A 327 15.25 9.86 0.00
C PRO A 327 14.95 9.33 -1.40
N ASP A 328 15.63 8.25 -1.80
CA ASP A 328 15.31 7.41 -2.95
C ASP A 328 14.81 6.03 -2.46
N HIS A 329 14.08 5.28 -3.29
CA HIS A 329 13.75 3.89 -2.95
C HIS A 329 15.04 3.07 -2.84
N TYR A 330 15.19 2.32 -1.75
CA TYR A 330 16.33 1.44 -1.52
C TYR A 330 15.86 0.02 -1.29
N LEU A 331 16.36 -0.89 -2.14
CA LEU A 331 16.03 -2.30 -2.14
C LEU A 331 17.27 -3.14 -1.88
N ILE A 332 17.20 -3.98 -0.85
CA ILE A 332 18.28 -4.86 -0.42
C ILE A 332 17.82 -6.30 -0.62
N LYS A 333 18.66 -7.11 -1.27
CA LYS A 333 18.49 -8.56 -1.26
C LYS A 333 19.53 -9.19 -0.35
N THR A 334 19.10 -10.06 0.56
CA THR A 334 20.00 -10.80 1.45
C THR A 334 19.72 -12.31 1.41
N ASN A 335 20.67 -13.11 1.92
CA ASN A 335 20.36 -14.49 2.32
C ASN A 335 19.59 -14.51 3.66
N LEU A 336 19.26 -15.71 4.15
CA LEU A 336 18.53 -15.90 5.42
C LEU A 336 19.34 -15.50 6.65
N GLU A 337 20.67 -15.43 6.54
CA GLU A 337 21.55 -14.95 7.58
C GLU A 337 21.65 -13.42 7.58
N GLY A 338 21.00 -12.72 6.65
CA GLY A 338 21.03 -11.26 6.50
C GLY A 338 22.34 -10.73 5.89
N GLU A 339 23.10 -11.57 5.18
CA GLU A 339 24.26 -11.12 4.39
C GLU A 339 23.78 -10.56 3.04
N ILE A 340 24.27 -9.38 2.67
CA ILE A 340 23.87 -8.69 1.44
C ILE A 340 24.35 -9.48 0.22
N ILE A 341 23.42 -9.76 -0.69
CA ILE A 341 23.71 -10.31 -2.02
C ILE A 341 23.86 -9.16 -3.01
N TRP A 342 22.91 -8.22 -3.00
CA TRP A 342 23.00 -6.97 -3.77
C TRP A 342 22.08 -5.91 -3.17
N THR A 343 22.36 -4.65 -3.50
CA THR A 343 21.48 -3.50 -3.22
C THR A 343 21.22 -2.72 -4.50
N LYS A 344 20.09 -2.01 -4.54
CA LYS A 344 19.67 -1.15 -5.65
C LYS A 344 18.96 0.09 -5.11
N THR A 345 19.22 1.23 -5.75
CA THR A 345 18.53 2.49 -5.50
C THR A 345 17.72 2.86 -6.74
N PHE A 346 16.48 3.33 -6.54
CA PHE A 346 15.57 3.78 -7.59
C PHE A 346 14.94 5.11 -7.17
N GLY A 347 14.95 6.09 -8.07
CA GLY A 347 14.42 7.42 -7.79
C GLY A 347 14.93 8.45 -8.79
N GLY A 348 14.66 9.73 -8.53
CA GLY A 348 15.05 10.84 -9.38
C GLY A 348 15.57 12.06 -8.62
N GLU A 349 15.39 13.27 -9.16
CA GLU A 349 15.87 14.51 -8.52
C GLU A 349 15.08 14.94 -7.26
N GLY A 350 14.13 14.12 -6.81
CA GLY A 350 13.07 14.44 -5.86
C GLY A 350 13.14 13.47 -4.70
N SER A 351 12.18 13.54 -3.79
CA SER A 351 12.06 12.53 -2.74
C SER A 351 11.13 11.41 -3.20
N ASP A 352 11.62 10.18 -3.14
CA ASP A 352 10.96 8.95 -3.49
C ASP A 352 10.85 8.07 -2.23
N TYR A 353 9.62 7.74 -1.84
CA TYR A 353 9.29 7.01 -0.60
C TYR A 353 8.67 5.66 -0.93
N SER A 354 9.28 4.59 -0.44
CA SER A 354 8.77 3.23 -0.60
C SER A 354 7.57 2.96 0.31
N SER A 355 6.71 2.02 -0.10
CA SER A 355 5.53 1.64 0.69
C SER A 355 5.42 0.14 0.93
N ALA A 356 5.37 -0.67 -0.13
CA ALA A 356 5.11 -2.11 0.01
C ALA A 356 5.75 -2.93 -1.10
N LEU A 357 6.14 -4.16 -0.77
CA LEU A 357 6.80 -5.11 -1.65
C LEU A 357 6.11 -6.47 -1.60
N ILE A 358 6.07 -7.17 -2.75
CA ILE A 358 5.74 -8.59 -2.83
C ILE A 358 6.78 -9.33 -3.67
N CYS A 359 7.19 -10.52 -3.23
CA CYS A 359 8.05 -11.38 -4.03
C CYS A 359 7.26 -12.08 -5.14
N THR A 360 7.83 -12.14 -6.34
CA THR A 360 7.18 -12.72 -7.52
C THR A 360 7.59 -14.17 -7.74
N SER A 361 6.81 -14.90 -8.54
CA SER A 361 7.03 -16.33 -8.82
C SER A 361 8.34 -16.65 -9.52
N ASP A 362 8.95 -15.67 -10.19
CA ASP A 362 10.26 -15.72 -10.85
C ASP A 362 11.43 -15.38 -9.90
N SER A 363 11.16 -15.35 -8.59
CA SER A 363 12.12 -15.04 -7.53
C SER A 363 12.65 -13.59 -7.54
N GLY A 364 12.03 -12.71 -8.33
CA GLY A 364 12.18 -11.27 -8.22
C GLY A 364 11.21 -10.66 -7.21
N CYS A 365 10.89 -9.38 -7.38
CA CYS A 365 9.86 -8.70 -6.61
C CYS A 365 9.15 -7.62 -7.42
N VAL A 366 7.99 -7.21 -6.92
CA VAL A 366 7.28 -6.02 -7.34
C VAL A 366 7.13 -5.12 -6.12
N PHE A 367 7.33 -3.82 -6.29
CA PHE A 367 7.05 -2.87 -5.23
C PHE A 367 6.40 -1.60 -5.73
N THR A 368 5.74 -0.91 -4.81
CA THR A 368 5.09 0.38 -5.02
C THR A 368 5.65 1.42 -4.06
N GLY A 369 5.52 2.69 -4.44
CA GLY A 369 5.89 3.83 -3.62
C GLY A 369 5.37 5.13 -4.19
N THR A 370 5.86 6.24 -3.65
CA THR A 370 5.49 7.60 -4.04
C THR A 370 6.71 8.40 -4.47
N THR A 371 6.59 9.16 -5.55
CA THR A 371 7.63 10.07 -6.05
C THR A 371 7.20 11.53 -5.98
N SER A 372 8.09 12.41 -5.53
CA SER A 372 7.86 13.87 -5.59
C SER A 372 8.29 14.50 -6.91
N ASN A 373 8.77 13.71 -7.87
CA ASN A 373 9.15 14.18 -9.22
C ASN A 373 7.98 14.13 -10.20
N GLY A 374 6.76 14.00 -9.69
CA GLY A 374 5.56 13.89 -10.49
C GLY A 374 5.41 15.03 -11.49
N SER A 375 5.13 14.69 -12.75
CA SER A 375 4.83 15.71 -13.77
C SER A 375 3.38 16.23 -13.67
N LEU A 376 2.58 15.61 -12.79
CA LEU A 376 1.14 15.79 -12.73
C LEU A 376 0.64 16.27 -11.35
N GLY A 377 1.41 16.12 -10.26
CA GLY A 377 1.10 16.58 -8.90
C GLY A 377 2.35 16.74 -8.03
N ASN A 378 2.18 16.98 -6.72
CA ASN A 378 3.32 17.05 -5.77
C ASN A 378 3.88 15.66 -5.43
N LYS A 379 3.04 14.63 -5.52
CA LYS A 379 3.33 13.24 -5.18
C LYS A 379 2.56 12.31 -6.12
N ASP A 380 3.27 11.41 -6.79
CA ASP A 380 2.76 10.47 -7.79
C ASP A 380 3.07 9.03 -7.37
N ILE A 381 2.29 8.06 -7.85
CA ILE A 381 2.50 6.63 -7.55
C ILE A 381 3.46 6.00 -8.55
N VAL A 382 4.28 5.09 -8.05
CA VAL A 382 5.33 4.45 -8.79
C VAL A 382 5.22 2.92 -8.65
N PHE A 383 5.42 2.18 -9.73
CA PHE A 383 5.37 0.71 -9.74
C PHE A 383 6.64 0.15 -10.39
N TYR A 384 7.37 -0.67 -9.63
CA TYR A 384 8.59 -1.29 -10.09
C TYR A 384 8.45 -2.81 -10.10
N LYS A 385 8.78 -3.43 -11.24
CA LYS A 385 9.03 -4.87 -11.31
C LYS A 385 10.53 -5.13 -11.42
N ILE A 386 11.09 -5.83 -10.45
CA ILE A 386 12.52 -6.07 -10.30
C ILE A 386 12.81 -7.56 -10.49
N SER A 387 13.79 -7.88 -11.34
CA SER A 387 14.26 -9.24 -11.54
C SER A 387 14.99 -9.78 -10.31
N LYS A 388 15.23 -11.10 -10.25
CA LYS A 388 16.03 -11.70 -9.17
C LYS A 388 17.48 -11.21 -9.09
N THR A 389 18.00 -10.61 -10.17
CA THR A 389 19.35 -10.01 -10.26
C THR A 389 19.35 -8.49 -9.97
N GLY A 390 18.20 -7.90 -9.67
CA GLY A 390 18.07 -6.48 -9.33
C GLY A 390 17.94 -5.56 -10.56
N GLU A 391 17.57 -6.09 -11.72
CA GLU A 391 17.28 -5.29 -12.92
C GLU A 391 15.81 -4.85 -12.93
N ALA A 392 15.56 -3.56 -13.17
CA ALA A 392 14.20 -3.06 -13.37
C ALA A 392 13.68 -3.52 -14.75
N LEU A 393 12.66 -4.38 -14.73
CA LEU A 393 12.06 -4.98 -15.92
C LEU A 393 10.90 -4.14 -16.47
N VAL A 394 10.16 -3.48 -15.58
CA VAL A 394 9.05 -2.59 -15.92
C VAL A 394 8.98 -1.46 -14.91
N VAL A 395 9.09 -0.22 -15.39
CA VAL A 395 8.67 1.00 -14.71
C VAL A 395 7.46 1.49 -15.49
N SER A 396 6.31 0.91 -15.18
CA SER A 396 5.04 1.45 -15.66
C SER A 396 4.58 2.39 -14.59
N ALA A 397 3.75 3.34 -14.97
CA ALA A 397 3.01 3.95 -13.91
C ALA A 397 1.58 4.25 -14.37
N ILE A 398 0.81 4.72 -13.40
CA ILE A 398 -0.63 4.63 -13.33
C ILE A 398 -1.30 5.96 -13.76
N PRO A 399 -2.12 5.99 -14.83
CA PRO A 399 -2.81 7.21 -15.27
C PRO A 399 -3.44 7.99 -14.11
N PRO A 400 -3.55 9.33 -14.22
CA PRO A 400 -4.10 10.18 -13.17
C PRO A 400 -5.35 9.60 -12.52
N ILE A 401 -5.34 9.49 -11.19
CA ILE A 401 -6.52 9.07 -10.43
C ILE A 401 -7.63 10.09 -10.72
N ASN A 402 -8.80 9.62 -11.11
CA ASN A 402 -9.94 10.48 -11.36
C ASN A 402 -10.65 10.82 -10.05
N ASP A 403 -10.13 11.81 -9.33
CA ASP A 403 -10.73 12.38 -8.10
C ASP A 403 -11.96 13.27 -8.32
N SER A 404 -12.57 13.18 -9.51
CA SER A 404 -13.95 13.65 -9.62
C SER A 404 -14.76 12.72 -8.72
N ILE A 405 -15.32 13.24 -7.61
CA ILE A 405 -16.16 12.59 -6.56
C ILE A 405 -17.41 11.90 -7.14
N GLU A 406 -17.44 11.64 -8.43
CA GLU A 406 -18.46 10.97 -9.18
C GLU A 406 -18.37 9.47 -8.89
N GLN A 407 -19.05 8.99 -7.84
CA GLN A 407 -19.31 7.54 -7.76
C GLN A 407 -20.30 7.20 -8.88
N ILE A 408 -19.76 6.66 -9.96
CA ILE A 408 -20.52 6.27 -11.15
C ILE A 408 -20.76 4.77 -11.08
N SER A 409 -21.99 4.37 -10.81
CA SER A 409 -22.42 2.97 -10.93
C SER A 409 -23.34 2.78 -12.12
N VAL A 410 -23.11 1.71 -12.89
CA VAL A 410 -23.94 1.33 -14.04
C VAL A 410 -24.44 -0.11 -13.88
N TYR A 411 -25.73 -0.28 -13.58
CA TYR A 411 -26.29 -1.57 -13.18
C TYR A 411 -27.74 -1.79 -13.67
N PRO A 412 -28.17 -3.01 -14.02
CA PRO A 412 -27.38 -4.25 -14.05
C PRO A 412 -26.53 -4.37 -15.31
N ASN A 413 -25.44 -5.12 -15.19
CA ASN A 413 -24.62 -5.61 -16.29
C ASN A 413 -24.27 -7.08 -16.00
N PRO A 414 -24.75 -8.07 -16.78
CA PRO A 414 -25.41 -7.94 -18.08
C PRO A 414 -26.79 -7.25 -18.05
N VAL A 415 -27.08 -6.48 -19.10
CA VAL A 415 -28.34 -5.75 -19.31
C VAL A 415 -29.34 -6.66 -20.00
N GLN A 416 -30.45 -6.95 -19.33
CA GLN A 416 -31.59 -7.60 -19.97
C GLN A 416 -32.39 -6.58 -20.79
N ASN A 417 -33.14 -5.70 -20.12
CA ASN A 417 -33.97 -4.70 -20.80
C ASN A 417 -33.52 -3.26 -20.54
N LYS A 418 -33.14 -2.95 -19.30
CA LYS A 418 -32.77 -1.60 -18.87
C LYS A 418 -31.61 -1.68 -17.89
N PHE A 419 -30.87 -0.59 -17.80
CA PHE A 419 -29.87 -0.37 -16.77
C PHE A 419 -30.09 1.00 -16.15
N SER A 420 -29.40 1.24 -15.06
CA SER A 420 -29.40 2.50 -14.36
C SER A 420 -28.00 3.03 -14.28
N VAL A 421 -27.86 4.34 -14.36
CA VAL A 421 -26.65 5.08 -14.04
C VAL A 421 -26.95 5.89 -12.79
N PHE A 422 -26.13 5.72 -11.76
CA PHE A 422 -26.15 6.59 -10.58
C PHE A 422 -24.80 7.29 -10.49
N ILE A 423 -24.83 8.61 -10.38
CA ILE A 423 -23.65 9.47 -10.26
C ILE A 423 -23.81 10.25 -8.96
N GLU A 424 -23.16 9.81 -7.89
CA GLU A 424 -23.07 10.62 -6.67
C GLU A 424 -22.02 11.70 -6.90
N THR A 425 -22.33 12.97 -6.69
CA THR A 425 -21.33 14.04 -6.84
C THR A 425 -21.76 15.32 -6.13
N LYS A 426 -20.78 16.07 -5.61
CA LYS A 426 -20.96 17.41 -5.03
C LYS A 426 -21.08 18.50 -6.11
N ILE A 427 -20.81 18.18 -7.38
CA ILE A 427 -20.82 19.11 -8.50
C ILE A 427 -22.10 18.93 -9.31
N ASN A 428 -22.94 19.97 -9.35
CA ASN A 428 -24.15 19.96 -10.16
C ASN A 428 -23.83 20.28 -11.63
N THR A 429 -23.44 19.26 -12.40
CA THR A 429 -23.09 19.36 -13.82
C THR A 429 -23.91 18.44 -14.72
N ASN A 430 -23.92 18.72 -16.02
CA ASN A 430 -24.61 17.93 -17.03
C ASN A 430 -23.78 16.70 -17.40
N PHE A 431 -24.12 15.56 -16.82
CA PHE A 431 -23.54 14.27 -17.19
C PHE A 431 -24.28 13.64 -18.35
N GLN A 432 -23.54 12.90 -19.17
CA GLN A 432 -24.10 12.20 -20.30
C GLN A 432 -23.49 10.82 -20.46
N ILE A 433 -24.33 9.81 -20.58
CA ILE A 433 -23.92 8.50 -21.04
C ILE A 433 -23.94 8.46 -22.57
N ASN A 434 -22.89 7.91 -23.17
CA ASN A 434 -22.80 7.56 -24.58
C ASN A 434 -22.50 6.06 -24.70
N ILE A 435 -23.18 5.33 -25.57
CA ILE A 435 -22.88 3.91 -25.85
C ILE A 435 -22.43 3.78 -27.30
N TYR A 436 -21.45 2.93 -27.53
CA TYR A 436 -20.80 2.67 -28.80
C TYR A 436 -20.84 1.17 -29.12
N ASN A 437 -21.05 0.85 -30.39
CA ASN A 437 -20.92 -0.53 -30.87
C ASN A 437 -19.44 -0.93 -31.07
N ALA A 438 -19.19 -2.18 -31.46
CA ALA A 438 -17.85 -2.72 -31.67
C ALA A 438 -17.04 -2.01 -32.78
N THR A 439 -17.69 -1.27 -33.69
CA THR A 439 -17.00 -0.49 -34.73
C THR A 439 -16.72 0.96 -34.28
N GLY A 440 -16.96 1.29 -33.02
CA GLY A 440 -16.76 2.63 -32.47
C GLY A 440 -17.87 3.64 -32.82
N GLN A 441 -18.96 3.20 -33.45
CA GLN A 441 -20.08 4.08 -33.78
C GLN A 441 -20.95 4.28 -32.54
N LYS A 442 -21.27 5.55 -32.23
CA LYS A 442 -22.18 5.90 -31.14
C LYS A 442 -23.62 5.47 -31.50
N VAL A 443 -24.23 4.66 -30.65
CA VAL A 443 -25.58 4.07 -30.84
C VAL A 443 -26.59 4.52 -29.80
N TYR A 444 -26.16 5.12 -28.69
CA TYR A 444 -27.05 5.69 -27.68
C TYR A 444 -26.39 6.87 -26.99
N GLN A 445 -27.20 7.84 -26.58
CA GLN A 445 -26.75 9.02 -25.86
C GLN A 445 -27.90 9.60 -25.02
N GLN A 446 -27.67 9.82 -23.72
CA GLN A 446 -28.70 10.34 -22.81
C GLN A 446 -28.07 11.11 -21.64
N GLN A 447 -28.72 12.17 -21.18
CA GLN A 447 -28.31 12.86 -19.95
C GLN A 447 -28.51 11.98 -18.71
N VAL A 448 -27.66 12.15 -17.71
CA VAL A 448 -27.69 11.44 -16.44
C VAL A 448 -27.82 12.48 -15.33
N ALA A 449 -28.83 12.32 -14.48
CA ALA A 449 -28.98 13.17 -13.30
C ALA A 449 -27.98 12.77 -12.21
N THR A 450 -27.50 13.76 -11.46
CA THR A 450 -26.63 13.57 -10.29
C THR A 450 -27.45 13.27 -9.05
N ASN A 451 -26.87 12.52 -8.11
CA ASN A 451 -27.44 12.15 -6.81
C ASN A 451 -28.82 11.47 -6.88
N VAL A 452 -29.21 10.97 -8.06
CA VAL A 452 -30.45 10.24 -8.31
C VAL A 452 -30.19 9.16 -9.35
N ARG A 453 -30.79 7.98 -9.16
CA ARG A 453 -30.64 6.85 -10.08
C ARG A 453 -31.40 7.11 -11.39
N SER A 454 -30.67 7.29 -12.49
CA SER A 454 -31.21 7.52 -13.83
C SER A 454 -31.39 6.20 -14.56
N TRP A 455 -32.60 5.89 -15.03
CA TRP A 455 -32.88 4.64 -15.76
C TRP A 455 -32.78 4.82 -17.27
N HIS A 456 -32.13 3.88 -17.94
CA HIS A 456 -31.86 3.88 -19.37
C HIS A 456 -32.32 2.56 -20.01
N GLN A 457 -33.06 2.66 -21.11
CA GLN A 457 -33.62 1.53 -21.84
C GLN A 457 -33.35 1.69 -23.34
N PRO A 458 -32.10 1.60 -23.79
CA PRO A 458 -31.78 1.75 -25.21
C PRO A 458 -32.23 0.51 -26.00
N LYS A 459 -32.70 0.72 -27.24
CA LYS A 459 -33.05 -0.38 -28.15
C LYS A 459 -31.79 -0.89 -28.86
N LEU A 460 -31.02 -1.73 -28.16
CA LEU A 460 -29.80 -2.33 -28.67
C LEU A 460 -29.99 -3.84 -28.80
N ASN A 461 -29.36 -4.43 -29.81
CA ASN A 461 -29.36 -5.89 -29.98
C ASN A 461 -28.46 -6.54 -28.92
N ARG A 462 -28.65 -7.83 -28.69
CA ARG A 462 -27.70 -8.65 -27.93
C ARG A 462 -26.27 -8.43 -28.43
N GLY A 463 -25.36 -8.11 -27.51
CA GLY A 463 -23.96 -7.86 -27.86
C GLY A 463 -23.18 -7.12 -26.80
N LEU A 464 -21.88 -6.97 -27.06
CA LEU A 464 -20.97 -6.16 -26.26
C LEU A 464 -20.96 -4.73 -26.79
N TYR A 465 -21.16 -3.77 -25.89
CA TYR A 465 -21.09 -2.35 -26.17
C TYR A 465 -20.09 -1.68 -25.24
N LEU A 466 -19.42 -0.65 -25.73
CA LEU A 466 -18.63 0.24 -24.90
C LEU A 466 -19.50 1.43 -24.51
N TYR A 467 -19.30 1.99 -23.32
CA TYR A 467 -19.95 3.25 -22.96
C TYR A 467 -18.95 4.21 -22.34
N THR A 468 -19.28 5.50 -22.42
CA THR A 468 -18.59 6.57 -21.72
C THR A 468 -19.59 7.41 -20.95
N ILE A 469 -19.21 7.87 -19.75
CA ILE A 469 -19.85 8.99 -19.08
C ILE A 469 -19.00 10.23 -19.32
N GLN A 470 -19.65 11.31 -19.73
CA GLN A 470 -19.02 12.59 -20.01
C GLN A 470 -19.56 13.66 -19.06
N ASN A 471 -18.65 14.46 -18.52
CA ASN A 471 -18.98 15.73 -17.86
C ASN A 471 -18.63 16.86 -18.83
N LYS A 472 -19.64 17.57 -19.34
CA LYS A 472 -19.50 18.52 -20.45
C LYS A 472 -18.86 17.84 -21.67
N ASN A 473 -17.57 18.10 -21.92
CA ASN A 473 -16.82 17.57 -23.07
C ASN A 473 -15.69 16.60 -22.65
N LYS A 474 -15.50 16.35 -21.35
CA LYS A 474 -14.47 15.44 -20.84
C LYS A 474 -15.08 14.09 -20.54
N VAL A 475 -14.47 13.01 -21.03
CA VAL A 475 -14.82 11.65 -20.60
C VAL A 475 -14.29 11.47 -19.17
N VAL A 476 -15.19 11.15 -18.26
CA VAL A 476 -14.90 10.95 -16.82
C VAL A 476 -15.04 9.49 -16.42
N PHE A 477 -15.77 8.69 -17.19
CA PHE A 477 -15.86 7.26 -16.96
C PHE A 477 -16.02 6.53 -18.28
N ASN A 478 -15.56 5.29 -18.35
CA ASN A 478 -15.84 4.40 -19.47
C ASN A 478 -15.96 2.96 -18.98
N GLY A 479 -16.69 2.14 -19.74
CA GLY A 479 -16.88 0.74 -19.39
C GLY A 479 -17.51 -0.04 -20.52
N LYS A 480 -17.95 -1.25 -20.20
CA LYS A 480 -18.66 -2.13 -21.14
C LYS A 480 -20.04 -2.52 -20.62
N LEU A 481 -21.02 -2.64 -21.52
CA LEU A 481 -22.33 -3.22 -21.24
C LEU A 481 -22.51 -4.46 -22.12
N VAL A 482 -22.98 -5.54 -21.51
CA VAL A 482 -23.35 -6.76 -22.22
C VAL A 482 -24.87 -6.83 -22.28
N PHE A 483 -25.46 -6.62 -23.45
CA PHE A 483 -26.90 -6.79 -23.64
C PHE A 483 -27.19 -8.27 -23.92
N THR A 484 -28.12 -8.88 -23.19
CA THR A 484 -28.39 -10.32 -23.24
C THR A 484 -29.75 -10.70 -23.82
N ASN A 485 -30.66 -9.74 -24.00
CA ASN A 485 -31.98 -9.98 -24.60
C ASN A 485 -32.00 -9.83 -26.12
#